data_AF-A0A1K1SYY1-F1
#
_entry.id   AF-A0A1K1SYY1-F1
#
_cell.length_a   1.000
_cell.length_b   1.000
_cell.length_c   1.000
_cell.angle_alpha   90.00
_cell.angle_beta   90.00
_cell.angle_gamma   90.00
#
_symmetry.space_group_name_H-M   'P 1'
#
loop_
_entity.id
_entity.type
_entity.pdbx_description
1 polymer ?
#
loop_
_entity_poly.entity_id
_entity_poly.type
_entity_poly.pdbx_seq_one_letter_code
_entity_poly.pdbx_strand_id
1 'polypeptide(L)'
;MRLRVERFLHSFRKRVFLCGHDLKTFEYDLALESDNRTAMLKALAKLYPRIAKSLIAAIDAEVGDAAKAKALFCGMFERPKNNVQKGSFAQSLALVISDDKVAFTVPAYIQAAIQHACKMEETPKL
;
A
#
# COMPACT_ATOMS: atom_id res chain seq x y z
N MET A 1 30.25 -18.82 -10.42
CA MET A 1 28.85 -18.79 -9.92
C MET A 1 28.52 -17.57 -9.02
N ARG A 2 29.43 -16.60 -8.84
CA ARG A 2 29.25 -15.42 -7.94
C ARG A 2 28.68 -14.16 -8.63
N LEU A 3 28.78 -14.06 -9.97
CA LEU A 3 28.44 -12.86 -10.76
C LEU A 3 26.95 -12.73 -11.14
N ARG A 4 26.12 -13.76 -10.89
CA ARG A 4 24.70 -13.76 -11.29
C ARG A 4 23.76 -13.26 -10.18
N VAL A 5 24.18 -13.35 -8.92
CA VAL A 5 23.40 -12.87 -7.76
C VAL A 5 23.58 -11.36 -7.56
N GLU A 6 24.78 -10.82 -7.80
CA GLU A 6 25.06 -9.38 -7.63
C GLU A 6 24.31 -8.51 -8.65
N ARG A 7 24.13 -8.98 -9.89
CA ARG A 7 23.31 -8.26 -10.89
C ARG A 7 21.81 -8.27 -10.55
N PHE A 8 21.32 -9.32 -9.90
CA PHE A 8 19.93 -9.40 -9.46
C PHE A 8 19.67 -8.44 -8.29
N LEU A 9 20.61 -8.34 -7.34
CA LEU A 9 20.53 -7.41 -6.22
C LEU A 9 20.71 -5.93 -6.63
N HIS A 10 21.54 -5.65 -7.65
CA HIS A 10 21.69 -4.28 -8.16
C HIS A 10 20.43 -3.78 -8.93
N SER A 11 19.68 -4.69 -9.55
CA SER A 11 18.42 -4.35 -10.24
C SER A 11 17.25 -4.11 -9.27
N PHE A 12 17.24 -4.80 -8.12
CA PHE A 12 16.22 -4.61 -7.08
C PHE A 12 16.47 -3.40 -6.16
N ARG A 13 17.72 -2.99 -5.94
CA ARG A 13 18.04 -1.80 -5.11
C ARG A 13 17.60 -0.46 -5.70
N LYS A 14 17.16 -0.41 -6.97
CA LYS A 14 16.66 0.82 -7.60
C LYS A 14 15.12 0.97 -7.62
N ARG A 15 14.37 0.02 -7.04
CA ARG A 15 12.89 -0.01 -7.16
C ARG A 15 12.14 -0.06 -5.82
N VAL A 16 12.77 0.38 -4.73
CA VAL A 16 11.99 0.89 -3.60
C VAL A 16 11.64 2.32 -3.95
N PHE A 17 10.37 2.55 -4.28
CA PHE A 17 9.84 3.86 -4.60
C PHE A 17 9.87 4.71 -3.33
N LEU A 18 10.97 5.44 -3.14
CA LEU A 18 11.09 6.59 -2.26
C LEU A 18 11.11 7.81 -3.17
N CYS A 19 9.93 8.37 -3.48
CA CYS A 19 9.87 9.65 -4.18
C CYS A 19 10.15 10.77 -3.19
N GLY A 20 11.31 11.40 -3.36
CA GLY A 20 11.77 12.53 -2.56
C GLY A 20 10.93 13.79 -2.77
N HIS A 21 11.06 14.66 -1.76
CA HIS A 21 10.72 16.08 -1.70
C HIS A 21 9.25 16.54 -1.83
N ASP A 22 8.29 15.68 -2.21
CA ASP A 22 6.85 15.98 -2.12
C ASP A 22 6.02 14.80 -1.53
N LEU A 23 6.36 14.43 -0.29
CA LEU A 23 5.64 13.73 0.80
C LEU A 23 4.32 12.93 0.53
N LYS A 24 4.16 12.20 -0.58
CA LYS A 24 3.10 11.17 -0.71
C LYS A 24 3.70 9.77 -0.55
N THR A 25 3.30 9.07 0.51
CA THR A 25 3.68 7.67 0.76
C THR A 25 2.75 6.72 0.00
N PHE A 26 3.20 5.48 -0.24
CA PHE A 26 2.39 4.45 -0.90
C PHE A 26 1.03 4.26 -0.22
N GLU A 27 1.00 4.22 1.12
CA GLU A 27 -0.23 4.02 1.86
C GLU A 27 -1.16 5.25 1.82
N TYR A 28 -0.60 6.46 1.75
CA TYR A 28 -1.41 7.67 1.56
C TYR A 28 -2.07 7.69 0.19
N ASP A 29 -1.31 7.33 -0.84
CA ASP A 29 -1.79 7.29 -2.22
C ASP A 29 -2.91 6.25 -2.40
N LEU A 30 -2.75 5.06 -1.82
CA LEU A 30 -3.85 4.09 -1.75
C LEU A 30 -5.09 4.66 -1.07
N ALA A 31 -4.91 5.42 0.01
CA ALA A 31 -6.01 5.98 0.79
C ALA A 31 -6.75 7.15 0.11
N LEU A 32 -6.26 7.69 -1.00
CA LEU A 32 -6.99 8.70 -1.76
C LEU A 32 -8.28 8.16 -2.37
N GLU A 33 -8.30 6.87 -2.72
CA GLU A 33 -9.47 6.20 -3.27
C GLU A 33 -10.41 5.69 -2.15
N SER A 34 -11.71 5.95 -2.27
CA SER A 34 -12.71 5.60 -1.23
C SER A 34 -12.82 4.10 -0.98
N ASP A 35 -12.80 3.32 -2.05
CA ASP A 35 -12.91 1.86 -1.97
C ASP A 35 -11.67 1.26 -1.31
N ASN A 36 -10.50 1.81 -1.64
CA ASN A 36 -9.24 1.42 -1.02
C ASN A 36 -9.22 1.73 0.47
N ARG A 37 -9.72 2.89 0.91
CA ARG A 37 -9.86 3.19 2.36
C ARG A 37 -10.69 2.13 3.07
N THR A 38 -11.77 1.68 2.44
CA THR A 38 -12.63 0.62 2.99
C THR A 38 -11.87 -0.70 3.12
N ALA A 39 -11.11 -1.09 2.10
CA ALA A 39 -10.25 -2.27 2.14
C ALA A 39 -9.15 -2.15 3.22
N MET A 40 -8.51 -0.98 3.34
CA MET A 40 -7.49 -0.68 4.35
C MET A 40 -8.05 -0.76 5.77
N LEU A 41 -9.24 -0.22 6.02
CA LEU A 41 -9.93 -0.29 7.31
C LEU A 41 -10.33 -1.74 7.66
N LYS A 42 -10.79 -2.52 6.68
CA LYS A 42 -11.07 -3.95 6.84
C LYS A 42 -9.81 -4.73 7.21
N ALA A 43 -8.67 -4.45 6.56
CA ALA A 43 -7.38 -5.06 6.86
C ALA A 43 -6.87 -4.66 8.26
N LEU A 44 -7.05 -3.40 8.64
CA LEU A 44 -6.70 -2.89 9.97
C LEU A 44 -7.56 -3.54 11.05
N ALA A 45 -8.87 -3.70 10.82
CA ALA A 45 -9.80 -4.30 11.77
C ALA A 45 -9.43 -5.75 12.12
N LYS A 46 -8.86 -6.51 11.18
CA LYS A 46 -8.36 -7.87 11.42
C LYS A 46 -7.20 -7.91 12.43
N LEU A 47 -6.32 -6.91 12.40
CA LEU A 47 -5.13 -6.86 13.25
C LEU A 47 -5.39 -6.12 14.57
N TYR A 48 -6.09 -4.99 14.49
CA TYR A 48 -6.28 -4.03 15.58
C TYR A 48 -7.72 -3.49 15.58
N PRO A 49 -8.73 -4.29 15.98
CA PRO A 49 -10.14 -3.92 15.87
C PRO A 49 -10.50 -2.65 16.64
N ARG A 50 -9.86 -2.43 17.80
CA ARG A 50 -10.06 -1.20 18.60
C ARG A 50 -9.54 0.06 17.90
N ILE A 51 -8.39 -0.04 17.24
CA ILE A 51 -7.81 1.09 16.49
C ILE A 51 -8.67 1.38 15.27
N ALA A 52 -9.08 0.35 14.52
CA ALA A 52 -9.94 0.51 13.36
C ALA A 52 -11.25 1.23 13.70
N LYS A 53 -11.94 0.82 14.77
CA LYS A 53 -13.20 1.47 15.19
C LYS A 53 -13.01 2.95 15.52
N SER A 54 -11.94 3.29 16.24
CA SER A 54 -11.62 4.69 16.56
C SER A 54 -11.28 5.50 15.31
N LEU A 55 -10.62 4.87 14.34
CA LEU A 55 -10.12 5.54 13.15
C LEU A 55 -11.22 5.79 12.12
N ILE A 56 -12.20 4.89 12.01
CA ILE A 56 -13.41 5.09 11.20
C ILE A 56 -14.10 6.41 11.60
N ALA A 57 -14.36 6.60 12.90
CA ALA A 57 -15.00 7.82 13.39
C ALA A 57 -14.18 9.08 13.11
N ALA A 58 -12.84 9.00 13.20
CA ALA A 58 -11.96 10.13 12.88
C ALA A 58 -11.98 10.46 11.39
N ILE A 59 -11.97 9.46 10.51
CA ILE A 59 -12.02 9.64 9.05
C ILE A 59 -13.39 10.19 8.62
N ASP A 60 -14.48 9.70 9.20
CA ASP A 60 -15.82 10.16 8.87
C ASP A 60 -16.07 11.62 9.25
N ALA A 61 -15.33 12.14 10.23
CA ALA A 61 -15.37 13.55 10.63
C ALA A 61 -14.61 14.48 9.66
N GLU A 62 -13.70 13.96 8.83
CA GLU A 62 -12.91 14.76 7.90
C GLU A 62 -13.66 15.05 6.59
N VAL A 63 -13.38 16.22 6.00
CA VAL A 63 -13.99 16.65 4.74
C VAL A 63 -13.00 16.54 3.59
N GLY A 64 -13.37 15.76 2.56
CA GLY A 64 -12.56 15.56 1.35
C GLY A 64 -11.59 14.38 1.44
N ASP A 65 -11.29 13.79 0.29
CA ASP A 65 -10.51 12.54 0.21
C ASP A 65 -9.07 12.69 0.74
N ALA A 66 -8.42 13.83 0.48
CA ALA A 66 -7.08 14.10 0.97
C ALA A 66 -7.02 14.16 2.50
N ALA A 67 -7.99 14.80 3.15
CA ALA A 67 -8.06 14.88 4.61
C ALA A 67 -8.34 13.51 5.22
N LYS A 68 -9.26 12.74 4.63
CA LYS A 68 -9.57 11.35 5.00
C LYS A 68 -8.37 10.41 4.86
N ALA A 69 -7.65 10.52 3.75
CA ALA A 69 -6.44 9.74 3.48
C ALA A 69 -5.34 10.07 4.50
N LYS A 70 -5.14 11.35 4.80
CA LYS A 70 -4.18 11.81 5.82
C LYS A 70 -4.55 11.29 7.21
N ALA A 71 -5.83 11.41 7.61
CA ALA A 71 -6.31 10.92 8.89
C ALA A 71 -6.10 9.41 9.04
N LEU A 72 -6.41 8.61 8.00
CA LEU A 72 -6.15 7.17 7.97
C LEU A 72 -4.64 6.87 8.14
N PHE A 73 -3.79 7.53 7.35
CA PHE A 73 -2.35 7.31 7.38
C PHE A 73 -1.72 7.64 8.73
N CYS A 74 -1.93 8.87 9.22
CA CYS A 74 -1.39 9.31 10.51
C CYS A 74 -1.94 8.46 11.65
N GLY A 75 -3.24 8.13 11.61
CA GLY A 75 -3.90 7.31 12.62
C GLY A 75 -3.43 5.86 12.69
N MET A 76 -2.79 5.35 11.63
CA MET A 76 -2.19 4.01 11.59
C MET A 76 -0.70 4.02 11.93
N PHE A 77 0.08 4.92 11.31
CA PHE A 77 1.53 4.80 11.24
C PHE A 77 2.31 5.86 12.01
N GLU A 78 1.68 7.00 12.34
CA GLU A 78 2.32 8.13 13.04
C GLU A 78 1.74 8.35 14.44
N ARG A 79 1.45 7.25 15.15
CA ARG A 79 0.90 7.33 16.50
C ARG A 79 2.05 7.57 17.51
N PRO A 80 1.76 8.15 18.69
CA PRO A 80 2.77 8.31 19.73
C PRO A 80 3.23 6.97 20.32
N LYS A 81 2.35 5.94 20.32
CA LYS A 81 2.62 4.57 20.77
C LYS A 81 1.81 3.57 19.95
N ASN A 82 2.32 2.35 19.85
CA ASN A 82 1.68 1.21 19.17
C ASN A 82 1.37 1.48 17.70
N ASN A 83 2.38 1.92 16.94
CA ASN A 83 2.24 2.11 15.50
C ASN A 83 1.96 0.78 14.82
N VAL A 84 1.06 0.79 13.85
CA VAL A 84 0.76 -0.38 13.05
C VAL A 84 2.03 -0.74 12.27
N GLN A 85 2.49 -1.98 12.42
CA GLN A 85 3.66 -2.46 11.68
C GLN A 85 3.32 -2.57 10.19
N LYS A 86 4.00 -1.78 9.36
CA LYS A 86 3.75 -1.70 7.91
C LYS A 86 3.77 -3.07 7.22
N GLY A 87 4.73 -3.94 7.56
CA GLY A 87 4.82 -5.28 7.00
C GLY A 87 3.61 -6.16 7.32
N SER A 88 3.19 -6.19 8.60
CA SER A 88 2.01 -6.96 9.02
C SER A 88 0.72 -6.42 8.40
N PHE A 89 0.58 -5.10 8.35
CA PHE A 89 -0.55 -4.46 7.68
C PHE A 89 -0.60 -4.78 6.19
N ALA A 90 0.53 -4.68 5.48
CA ALA A 90 0.60 -4.96 4.05
C ALA A 90 0.19 -6.40 3.74
N GLN A 91 0.59 -7.37 4.56
CA GLN A 91 0.16 -8.77 4.43
C GLN A 91 -1.34 -8.93 4.66
N SER A 92 -1.88 -8.29 5.71
CA SER A 92 -3.33 -8.31 5.98
C SER A 92 -4.13 -7.67 4.83
N LEU A 93 -3.63 -6.56 4.27
CA LEU A 93 -4.24 -5.87 3.14
C LEU A 93 -4.20 -6.75 1.89
N ALA A 94 -3.07 -7.38 1.58
CA ALA A 94 -2.95 -8.31 0.46
C ALA A 94 -3.99 -9.44 0.53
N LEU A 95 -4.21 -10.00 1.72
CA LEU A 95 -5.24 -11.02 1.96
C LEU A 95 -6.68 -10.47 1.83
N VAL A 96 -6.90 -9.19 2.12
CA VAL A 96 -8.22 -8.57 1.95
C VAL A 96 -8.53 -8.34 0.47
N ILE A 97 -7.55 -7.84 -0.30
CA ILE A 97 -7.74 -7.50 -1.72
C ILE A 97 -7.58 -8.71 -2.66
N SER A 98 -7.17 -9.87 -2.15
CA SER A 98 -7.18 -11.12 -2.92
C SER A 98 -8.59 -11.71 -3.10
N ASP A 99 -9.60 -11.17 -2.41
CA ASP A 99 -11.00 -11.50 -2.60
C ASP A 99 -11.58 -10.61 -3.71
N ASP A 100 -11.98 -11.20 -4.84
CA ASP A 100 -12.50 -10.50 -6.01
C ASP A 100 -13.76 -9.66 -5.72
N LYS A 101 -14.42 -9.89 -4.58
CA LYS A 101 -15.59 -9.10 -4.14
C LYS A 101 -15.20 -7.76 -3.50
N VAL A 102 -13.92 -7.56 -3.18
CA VAL A 102 -13.43 -6.32 -2.58
C VAL A 102 -13.04 -5.36 -3.70
N ALA A 103 -13.77 -4.24 -3.80
CA ALA A 103 -13.39 -3.14 -4.68
C ALA A 103 -12.02 -2.59 -4.26
N PHE A 104 -11.08 -2.55 -5.21
CA PHE A 104 -9.75 -2.02 -5.00
C PHE A 104 -9.18 -1.43 -6.29
N THR A 105 -8.78 -0.17 -6.25
CA THR A 105 -8.18 0.57 -7.36
C THR A 105 -6.66 0.55 -7.21
N VAL A 106 -5.98 -0.05 -8.18
CA VAL A 106 -4.51 -0.08 -8.21
C VAL A 106 -3.98 1.25 -8.77
N PRO A 107 -3.08 1.96 -8.06
CA PRO A 107 -2.48 3.18 -8.60
C PRO A 107 -1.75 2.94 -9.93
N ALA A 108 -1.87 3.88 -10.86
CA ALA A 108 -1.39 3.72 -12.24
C ALA A 108 0.10 3.36 -12.34
N TYR A 109 0.96 3.93 -11.49
CA TYR A 109 2.39 3.61 -11.49
C TYR A 109 2.69 2.18 -11.00
N ILE A 110 1.89 1.65 -10.06
CA ILE A 110 2.01 0.25 -9.63
C ILE A 110 1.56 -0.67 -10.74
N GLN A 111 0.43 -0.37 -11.38
CA GLN A 111 -0.06 -1.16 -12.51
C GLN A 111 0.96 -1.17 -13.65
N ALA A 112 1.53 -0.02 -14.00
CA ALA A 112 2.59 0.09 -15.00
C ALA A 112 3.85 -0.68 -14.61
N ALA A 113 4.26 -0.63 -13.34
CA ALA A 113 5.42 -1.38 -12.85
C ALA A 113 5.21 -2.90 -12.93
N ILE A 114 4.02 -3.38 -12.56
CA ILE A 114 3.66 -4.81 -12.67
C ILE A 114 3.65 -5.23 -14.13
N GLN A 115 2.96 -4.47 -15.00
CA GLN A 115 2.93 -4.76 -16.44
C GLN A 115 4.33 -4.78 -17.06
N HIS A 116 5.18 -3.83 -16.68
CA HIS A 116 6.57 -3.79 -17.15
C HIS A 116 7.35 -5.04 -16.70
N ALA A 117 7.21 -5.45 -15.45
CA ALA A 117 7.87 -6.64 -14.93
C ALA A 117 7.37 -7.93 -15.63
N CYS A 118 6.07 -8.06 -15.89
CA CYS A 118 5.49 -9.23 -16.55
C CYS A 118 5.85 -9.30 -18.05
N LYS A 119 5.96 -8.17 -18.75
CA LYS A 119 6.37 -8.13 -20.17
C LYS A 119 7.81 -8.59 -20.39
N MET A 120 8.67 -8.57 -19.38
CA MET A 120 10.05 -9.08 -19.51
C MET A 120 10.12 -10.61 -19.68
N GLU A 121 9.02 -11.35 -19.49
CA GLU A 121 9.00 -12.81 -19.68
C GLU A 121 8.70 -13.24 -21.13
N GLU A 122 8.25 -12.33 -22.00
CA GLU A 122 8.06 -12.59 -23.44
C GLU A 122 9.36 -12.32 -24.21
N THR A 123 10.43 -13.05 -23.90
CA THR A 123 11.55 -13.16 -24.86
C THR A 123 11.22 -14.28 -25.84
N PRO A 124 11.18 -14.05 -27.17
CA PRO A 124 10.84 -15.07 -28.15
C PRO A 124 11.78 -16.27 -27.98
N LYS A 125 11.21 -17.47 -27.85
CA LYS A 125 11.96 -18.71 -28.02
C LYS A 125 12.38 -18.76 -29.50
N LEU A 126 13.67 -18.54 -29.74
CA LEU A 126 14.35 -18.84 -31.01
C LEU A 126 14.23 -20.33 -31.33
#